data_AF-J3IW28-F1
#
_entry.id   AF-J3IW28-F1
#
_cell.length_a   1.000
_cell.length_b   1.000
_cell.length_c   1.000
_cell.angle_alpha   90.00
_cell.angle_beta   90.00
_cell.angle_gamma   90.00
#
_symmetry.space_group_name_H-M   'P 1'
#
loop_
_entity.id
_entity.type
_entity.pdbx_description
1 polymer ?
#
loop_
_entity_poly.entity_id
_entity_poly.type
_entity_poly.pdbx_seq_one_letter_code
_entity_poly.pdbx_strand_id
1 'polypeptide(L)'
;MNKVRAALCLGLMLCFAGCANGVPRLPYDAWWLGLFAPNYMEVWIETADAVDVHDRVFREVMSGIPAIQTPKNLKGNPRGWPERPGAGKSKRILGADLPRLLYVRWQSLVEPQTYEVYIVIPEVTRQVMLKSEKTYCAFDGKWITDYRDVLTVGLAPGGIARVWLMGACLSPIDVARVQGEVVKEGPYLGKASGYYRSPKAPSQAYIDKFGVPYGSW
;
A
#
# COMPACT_ATOMS: atom_id res chain seq x y z
N MET A 1 19.33 -44.39 46.17
CA MET A 1 18.21 -43.52 45.74
C MET A 1 18.60 -42.16 45.13
N ASN A 2 19.89 -41.81 44.95
CA ASN A 2 20.25 -40.44 44.49
C ASN A 2 20.85 -40.34 43.08
N LYS A 3 21.14 -41.45 42.38
CA LYS A 3 21.67 -41.39 41.00
C LYS A 3 20.60 -41.20 39.92
N VAL A 4 19.34 -41.52 40.23
CA VAL A 4 18.21 -41.42 39.28
C VAL A 4 17.65 -39.98 39.21
N ARG A 5 17.77 -39.20 40.29
CA ARG A 5 17.33 -37.78 40.31
C ARG A 5 18.24 -36.84 39.51
N ALA A 6 19.54 -37.13 39.44
CA ALA A 6 20.48 -36.31 38.66
C ALA A 6 20.29 -36.49 37.14
N ALA A 7 19.87 -37.67 36.69
CA ALA A 7 19.61 -37.95 35.27
C ALA A 7 18.31 -37.31 34.77
N LEU A 8 17.31 -37.11 35.64
CA LEU A 8 16.03 -36.49 35.27
C LEU A 8 16.14 -34.96 35.10
N CYS A 9 17.09 -34.30 35.75
CA CYS A 9 17.29 -32.85 35.61
C CYS A 9 18.14 -32.49 34.38
N LEU A 10 18.96 -33.40 33.88
CA LEU A 10 19.77 -33.15 32.67
C LEU A 10 19.01 -33.38 31.35
N GLY A 11 17.95 -34.20 31.38
CA GLY A 11 17.11 -34.46 30.19
C GLY A 11 16.10 -33.35 29.89
N LEU A 12 15.80 -32.46 30.85
CA LEU A 12 14.77 -31.43 30.69
C LEU A 12 15.30 -30.06 30.20
N MET A 13 16.62 -29.88 30.09
CA MET A 13 17.23 -28.63 29.56
C MET A 13 17.48 -28.64 28.05
N LEU A 14 17.32 -29.78 27.37
CA LEU A 14 17.65 -29.92 25.94
C LEU A 14 16.51 -29.58 24.97
N CYS A 15 15.35 -29.13 25.45
CA CYS A 15 14.18 -28.85 24.60
C CYS A 15 13.94 -27.37 24.29
N PHE A 16 14.83 -26.45 24.68
CA PHE A 16 14.72 -25.02 24.34
C PHE A 16 15.77 -24.51 23.35
N ALA A 17 16.46 -25.39 22.62
CA ALA A 17 17.06 -25.03 21.35
C ALA A 17 15.96 -24.92 20.28
N GLY A 18 15.03 -23.98 20.50
CA GLY A 18 14.13 -23.55 19.44
C GLY A 18 15.00 -23.09 18.28
N CYS A 19 14.92 -23.81 17.17
CA CYS A 19 15.60 -23.43 15.94
C CYS A 19 15.12 -22.02 15.60
N ALA A 20 15.96 -21.02 15.85
CA ALA A 20 15.89 -19.75 15.17
C ALA A 20 16.23 -20.04 13.71
N ASN A 21 15.30 -20.68 13.00
CA ASN A 21 15.36 -20.81 11.55
C ASN A 21 15.43 -19.38 11.05
N GLY A 22 16.60 -19.03 10.53
CA GLY A 22 16.91 -17.71 9.98
C GLY A 22 16.04 -17.47 8.76
N VAL A 23 14.78 -17.13 8.98
CA VAL A 23 14.01 -16.38 8.00
C VAL A 23 14.83 -15.12 7.77
N PRO A 24 15.29 -14.83 6.53
CA PRO A 24 16.01 -13.60 6.25
C PRO A 24 15.10 -12.46 6.68
N ARG A 25 15.39 -11.86 7.84
CA ARG A 25 14.66 -10.68 8.29
C ARG A 25 14.95 -9.60 7.27
N LEU A 26 13.90 -8.92 6.85
CA LEU A 26 14.02 -7.65 6.16
C LEU A 26 15.05 -6.78 6.91
N PRO A 27 15.83 -5.94 6.22
CA PRO A 27 16.81 -5.07 6.86
C PRO A 27 16.18 -3.96 7.73
N TYR A 28 14.85 -3.98 7.86
CA TYR A 28 13.98 -3.14 8.66
C TYR A 28 12.85 -4.00 9.25
N ASP A 29 12.21 -3.54 10.32
CA ASP A 29 11.21 -4.34 11.05
C ASP A 29 9.87 -4.53 10.31
N ALA A 30 9.57 -3.68 9.32
CA ALA A 30 8.33 -3.68 8.55
C ALA A 30 8.47 -2.84 7.28
N TRP A 31 7.65 -3.13 6.28
CA TRP A 31 7.40 -2.24 5.16
C TRP A 31 6.03 -1.57 5.29
N TRP A 32 5.74 -0.59 4.45
CA TRP A 32 4.52 0.21 4.48
C TRP A 32 3.75 0.12 3.18
N LEU A 33 2.43 0.06 3.28
CA LEU A 33 1.52 0.26 2.16
C LEU A 33 0.89 1.64 2.30
N GLY A 34 0.99 2.43 1.24
CA GLY A 34 0.45 3.78 1.12
C GLY A 34 -0.63 3.86 0.06
N LEU A 35 -1.77 4.47 0.35
CA LEU A 35 -2.85 4.66 -0.63
C LEU A 35 -3.19 6.15 -0.78
N PHE A 36 -3.32 6.60 -2.03
CA PHE A 36 -3.76 7.96 -2.35
C PHE A 36 -4.65 8.00 -3.58
N ALA A 37 -5.36 9.12 -3.79
CA ALA A 37 -6.09 9.41 -5.02
C ALA A 37 -5.70 10.79 -5.57
N PRO A 38 -5.85 11.02 -6.89
CA PRO A 38 -5.65 12.35 -7.48
C PRO A 38 -6.56 13.40 -6.84
N ASN A 39 -6.17 14.67 -6.95
CA ASN A 39 -6.92 15.78 -6.34
C ASN A 39 -8.40 15.74 -6.73
N TYR A 40 -9.31 15.92 -5.77
CA TYR A 40 -10.76 15.88 -6.00
C TYR A 40 -11.34 14.55 -6.53
N MET A 41 -10.52 13.57 -6.91
CA MET A 41 -10.97 12.27 -7.41
C MET A 41 -11.20 11.32 -6.25
N GLU A 42 -12.22 11.61 -5.44
CA GLU A 42 -12.51 10.85 -4.24
C GLU A 42 -12.81 9.38 -4.53
N VAL A 43 -12.16 8.52 -3.75
CA VAL A 43 -12.40 7.08 -3.75
C VAL A 43 -12.60 6.59 -2.31
N TRP A 44 -13.28 5.45 -2.17
CA TRP A 44 -13.42 4.72 -0.92
C TRP A 44 -12.81 3.33 -1.07
N ILE A 45 -11.81 3.00 -0.26
CA ILE A 45 -11.18 1.69 -0.28
C ILE A 45 -12.03 0.72 0.54
N GLU A 46 -12.50 -0.35 -0.08
CA GLU A 46 -13.20 -1.43 0.62
C GLU A 46 -12.19 -2.31 1.34
N THR A 47 -11.13 -2.72 0.64
CA THR A 47 -9.99 -3.42 1.24
C THR A 47 -8.72 -3.23 0.41
N ALA A 48 -7.59 -3.30 1.09
CA ALA A 48 -6.29 -3.53 0.48
C ALA A 48 -5.57 -4.64 1.26
N ASP A 49 -5.18 -5.68 0.54
CA ASP A 49 -4.53 -6.87 1.05
C ASP A 49 -3.13 -7.00 0.47
N ALA A 50 -2.26 -7.70 1.19
CA ALA A 50 -0.92 -8.02 0.73
C ALA A 50 -0.68 -9.54 0.82
N VAL A 51 0.06 -10.06 -0.16
CA VAL A 51 0.58 -11.43 -0.13
C VAL A 51 2.09 -11.35 -0.21
N ASP A 52 2.77 -11.99 0.72
CA ASP A 52 4.23 -12.04 0.74
C ASP A 52 4.79 -13.19 -0.11
N VAL A 53 6.12 -13.23 -0.23
CA VAL A 53 6.85 -14.27 -0.98
C VAL A 53 6.64 -15.70 -0.46
N HIS A 54 6.07 -15.87 0.74
CA HIS A 54 5.73 -17.17 1.33
C HIS A 54 4.22 -17.47 1.26
N ASP A 55 3.49 -16.76 0.40
CA ASP A 55 2.04 -16.91 0.20
C ASP A 55 1.18 -16.61 1.44
N ARG A 56 1.74 -15.91 2.44
CA ARG A 56 0.97 -15.49 3.60
C ARG A 56 0.13 -14.27 3.22
N VAL A 57 -1.16 -14.36 3.50
CA VAL A 57 -2.13 -13.31 3.17
C VAL A 57 -2.37 -12.42 4.38
N PHE A 58 -2.11 -11.14 4.21
CA PHE A 58 -2.39 -10.07 5.15
C PHE A 58 -3.63 -9.32 4.63
N ARG A 59 -4.80 -9.62 5.20
CA ARG A 59 -6.08 -9.03 4.77
C ARG A 59 -6.36 -7.71 5.48
N GLU A 60 -7.14 -6.85 4.83
CA GLU A 60 -7.66 -5.60 5.38
C GLU A 60 -6.56 -4.73 6.01
N VAL A 61 -5.38 -4.74 5.39
CA VAL A 61 -4.26 -3.92 5.84
C VAL A 61 -4.68 -2.46 5.82
N MET A 62 -5.47 -2.07 4.82
CA MET A 62 -6.06 -0.74 4.73
C MET A 62 -7.49 -0.78 4.21
N SER A 63 -8.31 0.16 4.70
CA SER A 63 -9.64 0.47 4.18
C SER A 63 -10.02 1.92 4.47
N GLY A 64 -11.10 2.39 3.85
CA GLY A 64 -11.66 3.73 4.03
C GLY A 64 -11.05 4.78 3.12
N ILE A 65 -10.97 6.03 3.61
CA ILE A 65 -10.53 7.18 2.80
C ILE A 65 -8.99 7.17 2.67
N PRO A 66 -8.43 7.16 1.45
CA PRO A 66 -7.00 7.30 1.23
C PRO A 66 -6.51 8.74 1.45
N ALA A 67 -5.21 8.99 1.26
CA ALA A 67 -4.75 10.36 1.13
C ALA A 67 -5.31 11.01 -0.15
N ILE A 68 -5.84 12.22 -0.02
CA ILE A 68 -6.32 13.00 -1.16
C ILE A 68 -6.22 14.48 -0.79
N GLN A 69 -5.94 15.33 -1.77
CA GLN A 69 -5.99 16.78 -1.58
C GLN A 69 -7.21 17.36 -2.29
N THR A 70 -7.88 18.28 -1.60
CA THR A 70 -9.03 19.03 -2.13
C THR A 70 -8.81 20.52 -1.83
N PRO A 71 -7.78 21.17 -2.41
CA PRO A 71 -7.46 22.54 -2.07
C PRO A 71 -8.63 23.49 -2.38
N LYS A 72 -8.73 24.57 -1.60
CA LYS A 72 -9.83 25.55 -1.73
C LYS A 72 -9.80 26.23 -3.11
N ASN A 73 -10.96 26.77 -3.52
CA ASN A 73 -11.12 27.52 -4.76
C ASN A 73 -10.73 26.75 -6.04
N LEU A 74 -10.84 25.42 -6.01
CA LEU A 74 -10.60 24.53 -7.15
C LEU A 74 -9.18 24.65 -7.75
N LYS A 75 -8.17 24.98 -6.93
CA LYS A 75 -6.77 25.20 -7.36
C LYS A 75 -5.94 23.91 -7.50
N GLY A 76 -6.51 22.74 -7.24
CA GLY A 76 -5.80 21.47 -7.35
C GLY A 76 -5.76 20.96 -8.78
N ASN A 77 -4.69 20.26 -9.14
CA ASN A 77 -4.60 19.57 -10.42
C ASN A 77 -4.86 18.07 -10.24
N PRO A 78 -5.98 17.51 -10.73
CA PRO A 78 -6.23 16.08 -10.75
C PRO A 78 -5.48 15.34 -11.86
N ARG A 79 -5.01 16.04 -12.90
CA ARG A 79 -4.51 15.43 -14.14
C ARG A 79 -3.11 14.87 -13.95
N GLY A 80 -2.87 13.66 -14.44
CA GLY A 80 -1.56 13.05 -14.35
C GLY A 80 -1.24 12.50 -12.97
N TRP A 81 -0.07 11.90 -12.89
CA TRP A 81 0.52 11.47 -11.64
C TRP A 81 1.61 12.46 -11.23
N PRO A 82 1.79 12.72 -9.93
CA PRO A 82 2.92 13.52 -9.48
C PRO A 82 4.23 12.82 -9.87
N GLU A 83 5.23 13.61 -10.27
CA GLU A 83 6.58 13.09 -10.54
C GLU A 83 7.20 12.45 -9.29
N ARG A 84 6.88 13.02 -8.11
CA ARG A 84 7.29 12.52 -6.79
C ARG A 84 6.07 12.39 -5.88
N PRO A 85 5.34 11.25 -5.92
CA PRO A 85 4.24 11.02 -5.00
C PRO A 85 4.74 11.00 -3.56
N GLY A 86 3.89 11.41 -2.62
CA GLY A 86 4.13 11.13 -1.20
C GLY A 86 3.84 9.68 -0.85
N ALA A 87 4.08 9.30 0.41
CA ALA A 87 3.75 7.96 0.92
C ALA A 87 2.23 7.68 0.98
N GLY A 88 1.38 8.67 0.68
CA GLY A 88 -0.08 8.59 0.82
C GLY A 88 -0.50 8.43 2.27
N LYS A 89 -1.69 7.86 2.49
CA LYS A 89 -2.11 7.41 3.82
C LYS A 89 -1.50 6.04 4.00
N SER A 90 -0.60 5.88 4.97
CA SER A 90 0.22 4.68 5.07
C SER A 90 -0.16 3.80 6.26
N LYS A 91 0.01 2.48 6.11
CA LYS A 91 -0.07 1.49 7.17
C LYS A 91 1.21 0.66 7.21
N ARG A 92 1.76 0.48 8.41
CA ARG A 92 2.89 -0.40 8.68
C ARG A 92 2.45 -1.85 8.68
N ILE A 93 3.19 -2.71 7.99
CA ILE A 93 2.92 -4.15 7.88
C ILE A 93 4.05 -4.91 8.58
N LEU A 94 3.77 -5.32 9.81
CA LEU A 94 4.72 -6.01 10.68
C LEU A 94 4.67 -7.52 10.45
N GLY A 95 5.84 -8.17 10.45
CA GLY A 95 5.97 -9.63 10.39
C GLY A 95 5.72 -10.26 9.02
N ALA A 96 5.33 -9.48 8.01
CA ALA A 96 5.30 -9.89 6.61
C ALA A 96 6.72 -9.88 6.02
N ASP A 97 6.99 -10.82 5.11
CA ASP A 97 8.15 -10.73 4.24
C ASP A 97 7.85 -9.77 3.08
N LEU A 98 8.76 -9.70 2.11
CA LEU A 98 8.59 -8.84 0.94
C LEU A 98 7.27 -9.15 0.21
N PRO A 99 6.51 -8.13 -0.21
CA PRO A 99 5.26 -8.33 -0.94
C PRO A 99 5.55 -8.88 -2.35
N ARG A 100 4.79 -9.90 -2.75
CA ARG A 100 4.74 -10.38 -4.14
C ARG A 100 3.49 -9.93 -4.89
N LEU A 101 2.42 -9.66 -4.16
CA LEU A 101 1.13 -9.26 -4.72
C LEU A 101 0.42 -8.32 -3.75
N LEU A 102 -0.19 -7.26 -4.29
CA LEU A 102 -1.18 -6.47 -3.59
C LEU A 102 -2.53 -6.69 -4.26
N TYR A 103 -3.59 -6.74 -3.47
CA TYR A 103 -4.96 -6.70 -3.96
C TYR A 103 -5.63 -5.45 -3.40
N VAL A 104 -6.28 -4.67 -4.26
CA VAL A 104 -7.01 -3.48 -3.82
C VAL A 104 -8.38 -3.48 -4.47
N ARG A 105 -9.41 -3.25 -3.66
CA ARG A 105 -10.78 -3.07 -4.09
C ARG A 105 -11.30 -1.73 -3.60
N TRP A 106 -11.80 -0.90 -4.51
CA TRP A 106 -12.21 0.46 -4.19
C TRP A 106 -13.41 0.91 -5.00
N GLN A 107 -14.14 1.86 -4.44
CA GLN A 107 -15.22 2.58 -5.09
C GLN A 107 -14.69 3.92 -5.56
N SER A 108 -14.85 4.22 -6.83
CA SER A 108 -14.74 5.61 -7.30
C SER A 108 -16.05 6.33 -6.95
N LEU A 109 -15.94 7.47 -6.27
CA LEU A 109 -17.13 8.26 -5.88
C LEU A 109 -17.49 9.28 -6.95
N VAL A 110 -16.51 9.69 -7.75
CA VAL A 110 -16.67 10.72 -8.80
C VAL A 110 -17.28 10.17 -10.10
N GLU A 111 -17.13 8.87 -10.30
CA GLU A 111 -17.85 8.05 -11.28
C GLU A 111 -18.28 6.79 -10.52
N PRO A 112 -19.52 6.73 -10.01
CA PRO A 112 -20.01 5.64 -9.17
C PRO A 112 -19.76 4.25 -9.79
N GLN A 113 -18.63 3.64 -9.43
CA GLN A 113 -18.13 2.39 -10.00
C GLN A 113 -17.17 1.75 -9.00
N THR A 114 -17.32 0.45 -8.80
CA THR A 114 -16.38 -0.34 -8.00
C THR A 114 -15.39 -1.03 -8.91
N TYR A 115 -14.12 -0.99 -8.51
CA TYR A 115 -13.01 -1.63 -9.17
C TYR A 115 -12.28 -2.57 -8.23
N GLU A 116 -11.61 -3.54 -8.81
CA GLU A 116 -10.60 -4.33 -8.13
C GLU A 116 -9.35 -4.53 -9.00
N VAL A 117 -8.21 -4.69 -8.35
CA VAL A 117 -6.93 -4.85 -9.04
C VAL A 117 -6.00 -5.78 -8.28
N TYR A 118 -5.30 -6.61 -9.04
CA TYR A 118 -4.21 -7.44 -8.58
C TYR A 118 -2.90 -6.85 -9.11
N ILE A 119 -2.02 -6.42 -8.21
CA ILE A 119 -0.78 -5.73 -8.52
C ILE A 119 0.37 -6.65 -8.16
N VAL A 120 0.98 -7.27 -9.17
CA VAL A 120 2.20 -8.06 -8.99
C VAL A 120 3.35 -7.13 -8.70
N ILE A 121 4.06 -7.36 -7.59
CA ILE A 121 5.32 -6.69 -7.31
C ILE A 121 6.44 -7.52 -7.96
N PRO A 122 7.23 -6.96 -8.89
CA PRO A 122 8.31 -7.70 -9.53
C PRO A 122 9.41 -8.11 -8.55
N GLU A 123 10.10 -9.22 -8.84
CA GLU A 123 11.27 -9.65 -8.05
C GLU A 123 12.35 -8.57 -8.02
N VAL A 124 12.58 -7.85 -9.14
CA VAL A 124 13.55 -6.75 -9.16
C VAL A 124 13.20 -5.64 -8.17
N THR A 125 11.91 -5.33 -8.01
CA THR A 125 11.43 -4.35 -7.03
C THR A 125 11.69 -4.85 -5.62
N ARG A 126 11.37 -6.13 -5.33
CA ARG A 126 11.69 -6.77 -4.04
C ARG A 126 13.19 -6.75 -3.72
N GLN A 127 14.04 -7.01 -4.70
CA GLN A 127 15.50 -6.94 -4.51
C GLN A 127 15.98 -5.52 -4.22
N VAL A 128 15.35 -4.49 -4.80
CA VAL A 128 15.63 -3.09 -4.44
C VAL A 128 15.20 -2.78 -3.01
N MET A 129 14.08 -3.34 -2.54
CA MET A 129 13.63 -3.17 -1.15
C MET A 129 14.63 -3.71 -0.11
N LEU A 130 15.58 -4.56 -0.49
CA LEU A 130 16.62 -5.09 0.38
C LEU A 130 17.93 -4.28 0.37
N LYS A 131 18.07 -3.34 -0.58
CA LYS A 131 19.30 -2.56 -0.76
C LYS A 131 19.25 -1.28 0.06
N SER A 132 20.30 -1.05 0.83
CA SER A 132 20.52 0.22 1.52
C SER A 132 21.15 1.25 0.58
N GLU A 133 20.76 2.51 0.74
CA GLU A 133 21.33 3.63 0.00
C GLU A 133 21.71 4.77 0.95
N LYS A 134 22.90 5.35 0.73
CA LYS A 134 23.27 6.60 1.40
C LYS A 134 22.62 7.76 0.67
N THR A 135 21.83 8.56 1.40
CA THR A 135 21.12 9.71 0.84
C THR A 135 21.15 10.89 1.81
N TYR A 136 21.05 12.10 1.27
CA TYR A 136 20.87 13.30 2.08
C TYR A 136 19.38 13.51 2.33
N CYS A 137 18.98 13.50 3.59
CA CYS A 137 17.60 13.77 3.96
C CYS A 137 17.41 15.26 4.24
N ALA A 138 16.78 15.97 3.32
CA ALA A 138 16.55 17.42 3.43
C ALA A 138 15.67 17.81 4.63
N PHE A 139 14.73 16.94 5.02
CA PHE A 139 13.87 17.17 6.19
C PHE A 139 14.69 17.20 7.51
N ASP A 140 15.66 16.30 7.64
CA ASP A 140 16.51 16.17 8.83
C ASP A 140 17.85 16.94 8.71
N GLY A 141 18.18 17.46 7.53
CA GLY A 141 19.45 18.14 7.25
C GLY A 141 20.70 17.26 7.37
N LYS A 142 20.57 15.93 7.22
CA LYS A 142 21.67 14.97 7.48
C LYS A 142 21.74 13.86 6.43
N TRP A 143 22.94 13.27 6.31
CA TRP A 143 23.13 12.04 5.55
C TRP A 143 22.68 10.83 6.37
N ILE A 144 21.83 10.00 5.77
CA ILE A 144 21.31 8.77 6.38
C ILE A 144 21.59 7.56 5.50
N THR A 145 21.47 6.38 6.09
CA THR A 145 21.27 5.14 5.35
C THR A 145 19.76 4.89 5.28
N ASP A 146 19.20 4.85 4.09
CA ASP A 146 17.76 4.68 3.88
C ASP A 146 17.49 3.41 3.06
N TYR A 147 16.26 2.93 3.12
CA TYR A 147 15.75 1.81 2.33
C TYR A 147 14.49 2.26 1.60
N ARG A 148 14.18 1.57 0.50
CA ARG A 148 12.85 1.70 -0.08
C ARG A 148 11.92 0.65 0.50
N ASP A 149 11.23 1.01 1.56
CA ASP A 149 10.33 0.14 2.34
C ASP A 149 8.86 0.57 2.25
N VAL A 150 8.52 1.50 1.35
CA VAL A 150 7.14 2.01 1.18
C VAL A 150 6.64 1.74 -0.23
N LEU A 151 5.58 0.95 -0.36
CA LEU A 151 4.82 0.82 -1.61
C LEU A 151 3.64 1.79 -1.58
N THR A 152 3.65 2.78 -2.46
CA THR A 152 2.54 3.73 -2.62
C THR A 152 1.72 3.34 -3.84
N VAL A 153 0.40 3.19 -3.68
CA VAL A 153 -0.56 2.97 -4.76
C VAL A 153 -1.46 4.20 -4.90
N GLY A 154 -1.44 4.79 -6.09
CA GLY A 154 -2.40 5.81 -6.51
C GLY A 154 -3.59 5.15 -7.19
N LEU A 155 -4.80 5.49 -6.75
CA LEU A 155 -6.06 4.99 -7.28
C LEU A 155 -6.80 6.12 -7.99
N ALA A 156 -7.01 5.97 -9.30
CA ALA A 156 -7.67 6.97 -10.13
C ALA A 156 -9.00 6.44 -10.71
N PRO A 157 -9.90 7.35 -11.11
CA PRO A 157 -11.06 7.03 -11.95
C PRO A 157 -10.67 6.28 -13.23
N GLY A 158 -11.63 5.55 -13.80
CA GLY A 158 -11.41 4.64 -14.91
C GLY A 158 -10.70 3.34 -14.50
N GLY A 159 -10.62 3.05 -13.20
CA GLY A 159 -10.02 1.81 -12.68
C GLY A 159 -8.50 1.76 -12.75
N ILE A 160 -7.79 2.90 -12.79
CA ILE A 160 -6.34 2.90 -12.98
C ILE A 160 -5.62 2.90 -11.62
N ALA A 161 -4.73 1.94 -11.42
CA ALA A 161 -3.82 1.91 -10.28
C ALA A 161 -2.37 2.15 -10.76
N ARG A 162 -1.63 3.03 -10.10
CA ARG A 162 -0.19 3.22 -10.34
C ARG A 162 0.59 3.06 -9.05
N VAL A 163 1.77 2.45 -9.13
CA VAL A 163 2.53 2.00 -7.98
C VAL A 163 3.93 2.54 -8.02
N TRP A 164 4.38 3.07 -6.88
CA TRP A 164 5.74 3.52 -6.67
C TRP A 164 6.36 2.80 -5.49
N LEU A 165 7.64 2.50 -5.63
CA LEU A 165 8.48 2.08 -4.53
C LEU A 165 9.24 3.33 -4.03
N MET A 166 9.06 3.63 -2.75
CA MET A 166 9.49 4.85 -2.08
C MET A 166 10.38 4.52 -0.88
N GLY A 167 11.26 5.46 -0.53
CA GLY A 167 11.96 5.52 0.76
C GLY A 167 11.75 6.90 1.37
N ALA A 168 12.09 7.08 2.64
CA ALA A 168 11.82 8.33 3.35
C ALA A 168 12.47 9.55 2.68
N CYS A 169 13.70 9.39 2.20
CA CYS A 169 14.48 10.46 1.58
C CYS A 169 15.12 10.02 0.24
N LEU A 170 14.60 8.94 -0.35
CA LEU A 170 15.03 8.41 -1.64
C LEU A 170 14.07 8.83 -2.77
N SER A 171 14.60 8.90 -4.00
CA SER A 171 13.77 9.14 -5.17
C SER A 171 12.82 7.96 -5.44
N PRO A 172 11.56 8.23 -5.84
CA PRO A 172 10.60 7.20 -6.25
C PRO A 172 11.15 6.31 -7.34
N ILE A 173 10.74 5.05 -7.35
CA ILE A 173 10.84 4.16 -8.50
C ILE A 173 9.43 3.85 -8.96
N ASP A 174 9.12 4.10 -10.23
CA ASP A 174 7.88 3.64 -10.84
C ASP A 174 7.93 2.11 -10.99
N VAL A 175 6.92 1.43 -10.45
CA VAL A 175 6.89 -0.03 -10.38
C VAL A 175 5.91 -0.59 -11.42
N ALA A 176 4.69 -0.08 -11.44
CA ALA A 176 3.64 -0.60 -12.29
C ALA A 176 2.52 0.41 -12.51
N ARG A 177 1.89 0.33 -13.67
CA ARG A 177 0.58 0.89 -13.96
C ARG A 177 -0.34 -0.25 -14.37
N VAL A 178 -1.44 -0.44 -13.67
CA VAL A 178 -2.34 -1.58 -13.84
C VAL A 178 -3.76 -1.07 -14.07
N GLN A 179 -4.45 -1.69 -15.02
CA GLN A 179 -5.87 -1.49 -15.24
C GLN A 179 -6.64 -2.45 -14.33
N GLY A 180 -7.44 -1.90 -13.43
CA GLY A 180 -8.38 -2.63 -12.60
C GLY A 180 -9.62 -3.02 -13.39
N GLU A 181 -10.27 -4.09 -12.92
CA GLU A 181 -11.50 -4.62 -13.47
C GLU A 181 -12.71 -3.98 -12.81
N VAL A 182 -13.77 -3.82 -13.59
CA VAL A 182 -15.08 -3.39 -13.09
C VAL A 182 -15.74 -4.54 -12.33
N VAL A 183 -16.08 -4.30 -11.08
CA VAL A 183 -16.84 -5.24 -10.26
C VAL A 183 -18.33 -5.06 -10.54
N LYS A 184 -18.96 -6.12 -11.06
CA LYS A 184 -20.39 -6.10 -11.45
C LYS A 184 -21.34 -6.03 -10.26
N GLU A 185 -20.98 -6.64 -9.14
CA GLU A 185 -21.75 -6.60 -7.90
C GLU A 185 -21.80 -5.18 -7.30
N GLY A 186 -20.92 -4.29 -7.73
CA GLY A 186 -20.86 -2.92 -7.22
C GLY A 186 -20.30 -2.86 -5.80
N PRO A 187 -20.75 -1.90 -4.97
CA PRO A 187 -20.12 -1.58 -3.69
C PRO A 187 -20.42 -2.65 -2.63
N TYR A 188 -19.41 -2.96 -1.81
CA TYR A 188 -19.44 -3.91 -0.71
C TYR A 188 -19.94 -5.30 -1.10
N LEU A 189 -19.47 -5.82 -2.25
CA LEU A 189 -19.90 -7.11 -2.80
C LEU A 189 -21.43 -7.20 -2.97
N GLY A 190 -22.05 -6.11 -3.42
CA GLY A 190 -23.50 -6.02 -3.64
C GLY A 190 -24.33 -5.71 -2.39
N LYS A 191 -23.73 -5.65 -1.20
CA LYS A 191 -24.46 -5.40 0.06
C LYS A 191 -25.05 -3.99 0.17
N ALA A 192 -24.58 -3.06 -0.65
CA ALA A 192 -25.10 -1.69 -0.69
C ALA A 192 -26.14 -1.46 -1.81
N SER A 193 -26.61 -2.50 -2.51
CA SER A 193 -27.65 -2.37 -3.54
C SER A 193 -27.32 -1.32 -4.61
N GLY A 194 -26.05 -1.22 -5.01
CA GLY A 194 -25.58 -0.23 -5.98
C GLY A 194 -25.46 1.21 -5.44
N TYR A 195 -25.68 1.44 -4.15
CA TYR A 195 -25.52 2.77 -3.54
C TYR A 195 -24.03 3.13 -3.39
N TYR A 196 -23.65 4.25 -3.98
CA TYR A 196 -22.36 4.90 -3.78
C TYR A 196 -22.55 6.20 -3.02
N ARG A 197 -21.62 6.50 -2.11
CA ARG A 197 -21.58 7.79 -1.44
C ARG A 197 -21.20 8.88 -2.44
N SER A 198 -21.90 10.01 -2.43
CA SER A 198 -21.49 11.18 -3.21
C SER A 198 -20.12 11.73 -2.76
N PRO A 199 -19.31 12.27 -3.68
CA PRO A 199 -18.10 13.02 -3.33
C PRO A 199 -18.40 14.15 -2.36
N LYS A 200 -17.41 14.57 -1.56
CA LYS A 200 -17.56 15.79 -0.73
C LYS A 200 -17.75 17.02 -1.62
N ALA A 201 -18.39 18.06 -1.07
CA ALA A 201 -18.74 19.29 -1.78
C ALA A 201 -17.59 19.92 -2.60
N PRO A 202 -16.33 20.01 -2.12
CA PRO A 202 -15.24 20.56 -2.94
C PRO A 202 -14.92 19.71 -4.17
N SER A 203 -15.01 18.38 -4.03
CA SER A 203 -14.76 17.43 -5.12
C SER A 203 -15.91 17.46 -6.12
N GLN A 204 -17.17 17.47 -5.62
CA GLN A 204 -18.35 17.63 -6.46
C GLN A 204 -18.31 18.95 -7.25
N ALA A 205 -18.00 20.07 -6.60
CA ALA A 205 -17.88 21.37 -7.26
C ALA A 205 -16.77 21.41 -8.33
N TYR A 206 -15.69 20.64 -8.15
CA TYR A 206 -14.67 20.49 -9.19
C TYR A 206 -15.23 19.73 -10.39
N ILE A 207 -15.87 18.59 -10.15
CA ILE A 207 -16.43 17.72 -11.19
C ILE A 207 -17.53 18.45 -11.98
N ASP A 208 -18.41 19.18 -11.30
CA ASP A 208 -19.48 19.96 -11.95
C ASP A 208 -18.91 21.03 -12.89
N LYS A 209 -17.76 21.60 -12.54
CA LYS A 209 -17.12 22.67 -13.32
C LYS A 209 -16.21 22.18 -14.44
N PHE A 210 -15.44 21.12 -14.21
CA PHE A 210 -14.34 20.69 -15.08
C PHE A 210 -14.48 19.26 -15.60
N GLY A 211 -15.40 18.48 -15.04
CA GLY A 211 -15.52 17.05 -15.28
C GLY A 211 -14.39 16.22 -14.68
N VAL A 212 -14.47 14.91 -14.88
CA VAL A 212 -13.41 13.97 -14.57
C VAL A 212 -12.41 13.95 -15.74
N PRO A 213 -11.10 14.16 -15.51
CA PRO A 213 -10.10 14.23 -16.58
C PRO A 213 -9.63 12.82 -17.03
N TYR A 214 -10.53 12.05 -17.61
CA TYR A 214 -10.21 10.72 -18.16
C TYR A 214 -9.03 10.77 -19.14
N GLY A 215 -8.27 9.67 -19.19
CA GLY A 215 -7.08 9.53 -20.04
C GLY A 215 -5.86 10.33 -19.59
N SER A 216 -5.93 11.02 -18.44
CA SER A 216 -4.78 11.75 -17.89
C SER A 216 -3.88 10.92 -16.98
N TRP A 217 -4.26 9.69 -16.62
CA TRP A 217 -3.55 8.79 -15.69
C TRP A 217 -3.03 7.52 -16.35
#